data_AF-A0A2D7XHR9-F1
#
_entry.id   AF-A0A2D7XHR9-F1
#
_cell.length_a   1.000
_cell.length_b   1.000
_cell.length_c   1.000
_cell.angle_alpha   90.00
_cell.angle_beta   90.00
_cell.angle_gamma   90.00
#
_symmetry.space_group_name_H-M   'P 1'
#
loop_
_entity.id
_entity.type
_entity.pdbx_description
1 polymer ?
#
loop_
_entity_poly.entity_id
_entity_poly.type
_entity_poly.pdbx_seq_one_letter_code
_entity_poly.pdbx_strand_id
1 'polypeptide(L)'
;ETVYQNALAYAKERLQMRAAVRPENRSKEPADPIIMHPAVQRMLMSQKAYAEGGRMLAYYSSLLLDGAEHHPDSSQRAEFEGQLALLTPVIKAMLTDQGFEAASQAIQIFGGHGYIQETGVEQYLRDIKIAQIYEGTNEIQAIDLIMRKILADNGLRLFNLLDEVQATIEATTEPDLLNAVAALTQVSKSLRALVPAVAQAIKNTPDLPFQIAPEMLRLVGHTAMGWLWLKAAHIAFKNKEIDPPFYNSKINTAQYYFDFILPETRQLLQVIDQHLIHSQQGRSTNYMDSLM
;
A
#
# COMPACT_ATOMS: atom_id res chain seq x y z
N GLU A 1 1.58 11.59 -6.84
CA GLU A 1 1.09 12.91 -6.36
C GLU A 1 0.60 13.79 -7.50
N THR A 2 1.47 14.25 -8.41
CA THR A 2 1.09 15.18 -9.51
C THR A 2 -0.10 14.69 -10.34
N VAL A 3 -0.08 13.41 -10.70
CA VAL A 3 -1.18 12.73 -11.41
C VAL A 3 -2.54 12.87 -10.68
N TYR A 4 -2.55 12.67 -9.35
CA TYR A 4 -3.73 12.83 -8.52
C TYR A 4 -4.24 14.27 -8.52
N GLN A 5 -3.34 15.24 -8.40
CA GLN A 5 -3.70 16.65 -8.40
C GLN A 5 -4.33 17.06 -9.74
N ASN A 6 -3.76 16.61 -10.86
CA ASN A 6 -4.32 16.84 -12.20
C ASN A 6 -5.68 16.17 -12.38
N ALA A 7 -5.82 14.90 -11.98
CA ALA A 7 -7.09 14.17 -12.03
C ALA A 7 -8.17 14.82 -11.16
N LEU A 8 -7.82 15.27 -9.96
CA LEU A 8 -8.74 15.96 -9.06
C LEU A 8 -9.22 17.29 -9.64
N ALA A 9 -8.31 18.09 -10.20
CA ALA A 9 -8.63 19.37 -10.82
C ALA A 9 -9.59 19.15 -12.01
N TYR A 10 -9.25 18.24 -12.92
CA TYR A 10 -10.09 17.91 -14.06
C TYR A 10 -11.47 17.40 -13.65
N ALA A 11 -11.54 16.53 -12.63
CA ALA A 11 -12.79 15.97 -12.15
C ALA A 11 -13.76 17.01 -11.55
N LYS A 12 -13.23 18.11 -11.01
CA LYS A 12 -14.03 19.23 -10.47
C LYS A 12 -14.66 20.09 -11.56
N GLU A 13 -14.08 20.13 -12.75
CA GLU A 13 -14.51 21.00 -13.84
C GLU A 13 -15.31 20.26 -14.90
N ARG A 14 -14.93 19.01 -15.22
CA ARG A 14 -15.55 18.25 -16.29
C ARG A 14 -16.99 17.89 -15.95
N LEU A 15 -17.95 18.46 -16.69
CA LEU A 15 -19.36 18.13 -16.59
C LEU A 15 -19.72 16.91 -17.44
N GLN A 16 -20.34 15.89 -16.85
CA GLN A 16 -20.89 14.75 -17.60
C GLN A 16 -21.91 13.98 -16.77
N MET A 17 -23.07 13.67 -17.36
CA MET A 17 -24.21 13.00 -16.70
C MET A 17 -24.73 13.75 -15.45
N ARG A 18 -25.92 13.38 -14.96
CA ARG A 18 -26.44 13.87 -13.68
C ARG A 18 -25.97 12.95 -12.56
N ALA A 19 -25.46 13.50 -11.47
CA ALA A 19 -25.10 12.72 -10.29
C ALA A 19 -26.36 12.18 -9.60
N ALA A 20 -26.23 11.03 -8.93
CA ALA A 20 -27.34 10.38 -8.23
C ALA A 20 -27.87 11.23 -7.05
N VAL A 21 -26.95 11.88 -6.33
CA VAL A 21 -27.26 12.81 -5.25
C VAL A 21 -26.78 14.20 -5.67
N ARG A 22 -27.69 15.18 -5.68
CA ARG A 22 -27.43 16.52 -6.18
C ARG A 22 -27.73 17.56 -5.11
N PRO A 23 -26.89 18.59 -4.93
CA PRO A 23 -27.25 19.75 -4.13
C PRO A 23 -28.38 20.52 -4.83
N GLU A 24 -29.24 21.17 -4.05
CA GLU A 24 -30.42 21.87 -4.57
C GLU A 24 -30.07 22.90 -5.65
N ASN A 25 -28.94 23.59 -5.48
CA ASN A 25 -28.45 24.62 -6.40
C ASN A 25 -28.04 24.08 -7.78
N ARG A 26 -27.92 22.75 -7.97
CA ARG A 26 -27.65 22.11 -9.27
C ARG A 26 -28.83 21.29 -9.80
N SER A 27 -29.97 21.29 -9.12
CA SER A 27 -31.13 20.44 -9.47
C SER A 27 -31.60 20.58 -10.93
N LYS A 28 -31.49 21.79 -11.50
CA LYS A 28 -31.87 22.11 -12.88
C LYS A 28 -30.74 21.99 -13.91
N GLU A 29 -29.49 21.82 -13.47
CA GLU A 29 -28.35 21.70 -14.38
C GLU A 29 -28.45 20.40 -15.20
N PRO A 30 -28.07 20.42 -16.49
CA PRO A 30 -28.16 19.24 -17.37
C PRO A 30 -27.12 18.17 -17.02
N ALA A 31 -26.00 18.57 -16.41
CA ALA A 31 -24.91 17.67 -16.01
C ALA A 31 -24.18 18.19 -14.75
N ASP A 32 -23.43 17.31 -14.10
CA ASP A 32 -22.65 17.59 -12.90
C ASP A 32 -21.16 17.30 -13.10
N PRO A 33 -20.27 17.96 -12.33
CA PRO A 33 -18.87 17.62 -12.27
C PRO A 33 -18.66 16.15 -11.99
N ILE A 34 -17.76 15.51 -12.73
CA ILE A 34 -17.58 14.06 -12.60
C ILE A 34 -17.07 13.63 -11.22
N ILE A 35 -16.46 14.54 -10.45
CA ILE A 35 -16.12 14.31 -9.04
C ILE A 35 -17.34 13.97 -8.17
N MET A 36 -18.56 14.30 -8.60
CA MET A 36 -19.78 13.95 -7.87
C MET A 36 -20.22 12.49 -8.06
N HIS A 37 -19.58 11.74 -8.97
CA HIS A 37 -19.91 10.35 -9.23
C HIS A 37 -19.07 9.41 -8.34
N PRO A 38 -19.69 8.52 -7.54
CA PRO A 38 -18.97 7.64 -6.63
C PRO A 38 -17.87 6.79 -7.29
N ALA A 39 -18.07 6.37 -8.54
CA ALA A 39 -17.06 5.61 -9.30
C ALA A 39 -15.78 6.42 -9.55
N VAL A 40 -15.90 7.74 -9.79
CA VAL A 40 -14.74 8.64 -9.97
C VAL A 40 -14.12 8.96 -8.61
N GLN A 41 -14.94 9.17 -7.58
CA GLN A 41 -14.48 9.40 -6.21
C GLN A 41 -13.63 8.24 -5.71
N ARG A 42 -14.00 6.99 -6.01
CA ARG A 42 -13.21 5.81 -5.63
C ARG A 42 -11.79 5.85 -6.22
N MET A 43 -11.64 6.16 -7.50
CA MET A 43 -10.32 6.30 -8.13
C MET A 43 -9.51 7.43 -7.49
N LEU A 44 -10.13 8.60 -7.27
CA LEU A 44 -9.46 9.74 -6.62
C LEU A 44 -9.04 9.42 -5.18
N MET A 45 -9.89 8.74 -4.41
CA MET A 45 -9.61 8.36 -3.03
C MET A 45 -8.49 7.32 -2.95
N SER A 46 -8.47 6.33 -3.84
CA SER A 46 -7.37 5.37 -3.92
C SER A 46 -6.04 6.07 -4.24
N GLN A 47 -6.02 6.97 -5.23
CA GLN A 47 -4.83 7.75 -5.54
C GLN A 47 -4.34 8.59 -4.36
N LYS A 48 -5.25 9.29 -3.66
CA LYS A 48 -4.92 10.08 -2.47
C LYS A 48 -4.33 9.20 -1.36
N ALA A 49 -4.98 8.08 -1.06
CA ALA A 49 -4.59 7.18 0.02
C ALA A 49 -3.19 6.58 -0.22
N TYR A 50 -2.87 6.16 -1.44
CA TYR A 50 -1.53 5.67 -1.76
C TYR A 50 -0.49 6.79 -1.87
N ALA A 51 -0.83 7.97 -2.40
CA ALA A 51 0.11 9.06 -2.51
C ALA A 51 0.54 9.61 -1.14
N GLU A 52 -0.43 9.79 -0.22
CA GLU A 52 -0.14 10.24 1.13
C GLU A 52 0.49 9.14 1.99
N GLY A 53 0.01 7.91 1.89
CA GLY A 53 0.59 6.74 2.57
C GLY A 53 2.03 6.48 2.13
N GLY A 54 2.28 6.53 0.82
CA GLY A 54 3.61 6.37 0.24
C GLY A 54 4.57 7.49 0.64
N ARG A 55 4.09 8.74 0.76
CA ARG A 55 4.90 9.84 1.30
C ARG A 55 5.29 9.60 2.75
N MET A 56 4.36 9.13 3.59
CA MET A 56 4.67 8.79 4.99
C MET A 56 5.71 7.68 5.07
N LEU A 57 5.59 6.64 4.22
CA LEU A 57 6.55 5.54 4.19
C LEU A 57 7.94 5.98 3.71
N ALA A 58 8.00 6.84 2.69
CA ALA A 58 9.24 7.41 2.20
C ALA A 58 9.93 8.25 3.29
N TYR A 59 9.21 9.16 3.95
CA TYR A 59 9.76 9.96 5.05
C TYR A 59 10.18 9.12 6.25
N TYR A 60 9.39 8.11 6.62
CA TYR A 60 9.77 7.18 7.67
C TYR A 60 11.11 6.50 7.34
N SER A 61 11.28 6.06 6.10
CA SER A 61 12.50 5.38 5.68
C SER A 61 13.69 6.32 5.54
N SER A 62 13.47 7.59 5.19
CA SER A 62 14.51 8.62 5.27
C SER A 62 14.99 8.86 6.70
N LEU A 63 14.08 8.86 7.68
CA LEU A 63 14.47 8.97 9.10
C LEU A 63 15.29 7.75 9.56
N LEU A 64 14.94 6.54 9.08
CA LEU A 64 15.75 5.34 9.33
C LEU A 64 17.13 5.46 8.70
N LEU A 65 17.24 5.99 7.48
CA LEU A 65 18.53 6.22 6.82
C LEU A 65 19.41 7.18 7.63
N ASP A 66 18.87 8.33 8.03
CA ASP A 66 19.62 9.28 8.87
C ASP A 66 20.08 8.63 10.18
N GLY A 67 19.22 7.84 10.81
CA GLY A 67 19.55 7.07 12.01
C GLY A 67 20.65 6.04 11.77
N ALA A 68 20.57 5.28 10.67
CA ALA A 68 21.54 4.25 10.30
C ALA A 68 22.93 4.83 10.02
N GLU A 69 23.01 6.01 9.42
CA GLU A 69 24.29 6.65 9.09
C GLU A 69 24.88 7.45 10.26
N HIS A 70 24.05 8.13 11.06
CA HIS A 70 24.51 9.21 11.95
C HIS A 70 24.24 8.99 13.44
N HIS A 71 23.45 7.99 13.85
CA HIS A 71 23.16 7.80 15.28
C HIS A 71 24.47 7.54 16.07
N PRO A 72 24.70 8.16 17.25
CA PRO A 72 25.99 8.04 17.96
C PRO A 72 26.30 6.61 18.42
N ASP A 73 25.28 5.87 18.83
CA ASP A 73 25.39 4.46 19.24
C ASP A 73 25.35 3.51 18.02
N SER A 74 26.37 2.66 17.90
CA SER A 74 26.49 1.67 16.83
C SER A 74 25.41 0.58 16.84
N SER A 75 24.88 0.23 18.01
CA SER A 75 23.81 -0.77 18.12
C SER A 75 22.52 -0.23 17.49
N GLN A 76 22.16 1.01 17.82
CA GLN A 76 21.02 1.71 17.24
C GLN A 76 21.16 1.93 15.73
N ARG A 77 22.37 2.25 15.24
CA ARG A 77 22.62 2.30 13.78
C ARG A 77 22.28 0.97 13.10
N ALA A 78 22.65 -0.16 13.71
CA ALA A 78 22.36 -1.49 13.17
C ALA A 78 20.86 -1.82 13.20
N GLU A 79 20.11 -1.36 14.20
CA GLU A 79 18.65 -1.51 14.25
C GLU A 79 17.97 -0.72 13.13
N PHE A 80 18.34 0.55 12.94
CA PHE A 80 17.83 1.38 11.85
C PHE A 80 18.18 0.81 10.48
N GLU A 81 19.42 0.37 10.27
CA GLU A 81 19.86 -0.29 9.04
C GLU A 81 19.04 -1.56 8.76
N GLY A 82 18.76 -2.36 9.80
CA GLY A 82 17.94 -3.56 9.67
C GLY A 82 16.50 -3.26 9.22
N GLN A 83 15.85 -2.26 9.82
CA GLN A 83 14.51 -1.83 9.44
C GLN A 83 14.49 -1.22 8.03
N LEU A 84 15.48 -0.37 7.71
CA LEU A 84 15.62 0.22 6.38
C LEU A 84 15.81 -0.85 5.30
N ALA A 85 16.64 -1.86 5.56
CA ALA A 85 16.88 -2.97 4.64
C ALA A 85 15.63 -3.80 4.36
N LEU A 86 14.70 -3.91 5.32
CA LEU A 86 13.40 -4.55 5.15
C LEU A 86 12.46 -3.68 4.27
N LEU A 87 12.40 -2.38 4.55
CA LEU A 87 11.44 -1.48 3.89
C LEU A 87 11.88 -1.03 2.50
N THR A 88 13.17 -1.03 2.18
CA THR A 88 13.68 -0.60 0.87
C THR A 88 13.04 -1.33 -0.32
N PRO A 89 13.00 -2.68 -0.38
CA PRO A 89 12.32 -3.39 -1.47
C PRO A 89 10.80 -3.11 -1.50
N VAL A 90 10.19 -2.94 -0.33
CA VAL A 90 8.76 -2.63 -0.19
C VAL A 90 8.43 -1.26 -0.81
N ILE A 91 9.21 -0.23 -0.46
CA ILE A 91 9.06 1.12 -1.03
C ILE A 91 9.21 1.07 -2.54
N LYS A 92 10.28 0.42 -3.02
CA LYS A 92 10.56 0.31 -4.45
C LYS A 92 9.37 -0.31 -5.18
N ALA A 93 8.97 -1.52 -4.83
CA ALA A 93 7.96 -2.23 -5.60
C ALA A 93 6.55 -1.65 -5.36
N MET A 94 6.15 -1.45 -4.11
CA MET A 94 4.80 -0.99 -3.79
C MET A 94 4.53 0.41 -4.35
N LEU A 95 5.45 1.37 -4.17
CA LEU A 95 5.18 2.73 -4.63
C LEU A 95 5.25 2.87 -6.16
N THR A 96 6.07 2.06 -6.83
CA THR A 96 6.11 2.08 -8.30
C THR A 96 4.89 1.41 -8.92
N ASP A 97 4.40 0.32 -8.35
CA ASP A 97 3.13 -0.29 -8.74
C ASP A 97 1.95 0.68 -8.56
N GLN A 98 1.88 1.32 -7.39
CA GLN A 98 0.78 2.26 -7.11
C GLN A 98 0.91 3.57 -7.88
N GLY A 99 2.13 4.00 -8.18
CA GLY A 99 2.37 5.13 -9.07
C GLY A 99 1.88 4.86 -10.50
N PHE A 100 2.15 3.66 -11.02
CA PHE A 100 1.65 3.21 -12.33
C PHE A 100 0.13 3.13 -12.35
N GLU A 101 -0.48 2.49 -11.35
CA GLU A 101 -1.95 2.38 -11.26
C GLU A 101 -2.61 3.76 -11.13
N ALA A 102 -2.04 4.68 -10.35
CA ALA A 102 -2.54 6.04 -10.24
C ALA A 102 -2.52 6.77 -11.59
N ALA A 103 -1.43 6.63 -12.37
CA ALA A 103 -1.33 7.20 -13.72
C ALA A 103 -2.39 6.61 -14.67
N SER A 104 -2.60 5.30 -14.60
CA SER A 104 -3.63 4.60 -15.38
C SER A 104 -5.03 5.11 -15.05
N GLN A 105 -5.34 5.24 -13.76
CA GLN A 105 -6.63 5.77 -13.29
C GLN A 105 -6.82 7.25 -13.67
N ALA A 106 -5.77 8.06 -13.71
CA ALA A 106 -5.89 9.44 -14.18
C ALA A 106 -6.27 9.52 -15.66
N ILE A 107 -5.69 8.67 -16.51
CA ILE A 107 -6.14 8.56 -17.91
C ILE A 107 -7.62 8.20 -17.94
N GLN A 108 -8.05 7.25 -17.12
CA GLN A 108 -9.46 6.85 -17.01
C GLN A 108 -10.38 8.00 -16.57
N ILE A 109 -9.96 8.83 -15.61
CA ILE A 109 -10.72 9.99 -15.13
C ILE A 109 -10.84 11.07 -16.22
N PHE A 110 -9.81 11.26 -17.03
CA PHE A 110 -9.86 12.18 -18.16
C PHE A 110 -10.73 11.65 -19.31
N GLY A 111 -11.01 10.35 -19.35
CA GLY A 111 -11.72 9.68 -20.44
C GLY A 111 -10.92 9.76 -21.74
N GLY A 112 -11.57 10.00 -22.87
CA GLY A 112 -10.89 10.11 -24.16
C GLY A 112 -9.79 11.19 -24.19
N HIS A 113 -9.95 12.28 -23.43
CA HIS A 113 -8.93 13.32 -23.31
C HIS A 113 -7.63 12.81 -22.66
N GLY A 114 -7.71 11.78 -21.81
CA GLY A 114 -6.55 11.22 -21.13
C GLY A 114 -5.58 10.51 -22.08
N TYR A 115 -6.04 10.15 -23.28
CA TYR A 115 -5.23 9.58 -24.36
C TYR A 115 -4.65 10.64 -25.31
N ILE A 116 -5.01 11.93 -25.14
CA ILE A 116 -4.53 13.01 -26.01
C ILE A 116 -3.26 13.61 -25.40
N GLN A 117 -2.19 13.64 -26.20
CA GLN A 117 -0.86 14.10 -25.78
C GLN A 117 -0.86 15.52 -25.19
N GLU A 118 -1.70 16.42 -25.72
CA GLU A 118 -1.81 17.81 -25.24
C GLU A 118 -2.24 17.93 -23.77
N THR A 119 -2.91 16.90 -23.20
CA THR A 119 -3.27 16.89 -21.78
C THR A 119 -2.11 16.51 -20.87
N GLY A 120 -1.06 15.88 -21.41
CA GLY A 120 0.12 15.41 -20.68
C GLY A 120 -0.13 14.23 -19.73
N VAL A 121 -1.36 13.73 -19.58
CA VAL A 121 -1.67 12.68 -18.58
C VAL A 121 -1.06 11.34 -18.98
N GLU A 122 -1.11 10.98 -20.26
CA GLU A 122 -0.54 9.73 -20.78
C GLU A 122 0.97 9.63 -20.57
N GLN A 123 1.67 10.78 -20.57
CA GLN A 123 3.11 10.83 -20.33
C GLN A 123 3.47 10.28 -18.94
N TYR A 124 2.71 10.60 -17.90
CA TYR A 124 2.99 10.08 -16.56
C TYR A 124 2.95 8.55 -16.52
N LEU A 125 2.05 7.91 -17.27
CA LEU A 125 1.96 6.45 -17.33
C LEU A 125 3.19 5.84 -17.99
N ARG A 126 3.67 6.43 -19.09
CA ARG A 126 4.91 6.01 -19.76
C ARG A 126 6.12 6.20 -18.85
N ASP A 127 6.23 7.37 -18.23
CA ASP A 127 7.41 7.76 -17.46
C ASP A 127 7.52 6.96 -16.15
N ILE A 128 6.40 6.63 -15.48
CA ILE A 128 6.45 5.83 -14.25
C ILE A 128 6.72 4.34 -14.50
N LYS A 129 6.43 3.82 -15.72
CA LYS A 129 6.58 2.39 -16.01
C LYS A 129 8.02 1.90 -15.81
N ILE A 130 9.01 2.72 -16.14
CA ILE A 130 10.42 2.35 -15.97
C ILE A 130 10.79 2.10 -14.51
N ALA A 131 10.10 2.75 -13.57
CA ALA A 131 10.40 2.63 -12.15
C ALA A 131 10.10 1.22 -11.59
N GLN A 132 9.16 0.49 -12.22
CA GLN A 132 8.88 -0.91 -11.89
C GLN A 132 9.98 -1.87 -12.39
N ILE A 133 10.84 -1.42 -13.32
CA ILE A 133 11.76 -2.27 -14.09
C ILE A 133 13.21 -2.07 -13.67
N TYR A 134 13.68 -0.81 -13.59
CA TYR A 134 15.08 -0.52 -13.24
C TYR A 134 15.43 -0.91 -11.79
N GLU A 135 16.71 -0.93 -11.45
CA GLU A 135 17.19 -1.23 -10.08
C GLU A 135 16.61 -2.54 -9.51
N GLY A 136 16.37 -3.52 -10.38
CA GLY A 136 15.72 -4.80 -10.08
C GLY A 136 14.20 -4.72 -10.21
N THR A 137 13.60 -5.60 -11.02
CA THR A 137 12.14 -5.62 -11.24
C THR A 137 11.37 -5.84 -9.94
N ASN A 138 10.10 -5.48 -9.91
CA ASN A 138 9.28 -5.63 -8.69
C ASN A 138 9.23 -7.08 -8.19
N GLU A 139 9.29 -8.07 -9.09
CA GLU A 139 9.39 -9.49 -8.74
C GLU A 139 10.73 -9.84 -8.09
N ILE A 140 11.83 -9.27 -8.59
CA ILE A 140 13.16 -9.44 -7.97
C ILE A 140 13.22 -8.78 -6.58
N GLN A 141 12.59 -7.62 -6.41
CA GLN A 141 12.46 -6.97 -5.11
C GLN A 141 11.61 -7.80 -4.13
N ALA A 142 10.58 -8.46 -4.64
CA ALA A 142 9.75 -9.37 -3.85
C ALA A 142 10.56 -10.58 -3.37
N ILE A 143 11.35 -11.19 -4.26
CA ILE A 143 12.25 -12.30 -3.91
C ILE A 143 13.31 -11.84 -2.91
N ASP A 144 13.91 -10.67 -3.10
CA ASP A 144 14.86 -10.07 -2.16
C ASP A 144 14.25 -9.98 -0.76
N LEU A 145 13.05 -9.40 -0.65
CA LEU A 145 12.37 -9.21 0.61
C LEU A 145 12.18 -10.53 1.35
N ILE A 146 11.51 -11.51 0.74
CA ILE A 146 11.23 -12.77 1.43
C ILE A 146 12.51 -13.56 1.72
N MET A 147 13.41 -13.71 0.75
CA MET A 147 14.58 -14.58 0.91
C MET A 147 15.65 -13.95 1.79
N ARG A 148 16.02 -12.70 1.53
CA ARG A 148 17.19 -12.05 2.15
C ARG A 148 16.84 -11.14 3.32
N LYS A 149 15.62 -10.63 3.41
CA LYS A 149 15.22 -9.68 4.47
C LYS A 149 14.32 -10.29 5.54
N ILE A 150 13.60 -11.36 5.23
CA ILE A 150 12.69 -12.05 6.16
C ILE A 150 13.21 -13.44 6.55
N LEU A 151 13.46 -14.34 5.61
CA LEU A 151 13.82 -15.72 5.96
C LEU A 151 15.27 -15.85 6.46
N ALA A 152 16.18 -15.03 5.94
CA ALA A 152 17.60 -15.08 6.31
C ALA A 152 17.87 -14.80 7.79
N ASP A 153 17.03 -14.02 8.47
CA ASP A 153 17.14 -13.70 9.90
C ASP A 153 16.01 -14.32 10.74
N ASN A 154 15.32 -15.34 10.20
CA ASN A 154 14.14 -15.97 10.80
C ASN A 154 13.01 -15.00 11.17
N GLY A 155 12.89 -13.89 10.44
CA GLY A 155 11.84 -12.90 10.56
C GLY A 155 12.14 -11.77 11.53
N LEU A 156 13.34 -11.70 12.11
CA LEU A 156 13.68 -10.73 13.15
C LEU A 156 13.33 -9.29 12.76
N ARG A 157 13.81 -8.81 11.60
CA ARG A 157 13.50 -7.45 11.12
C ARG A 157 12.00 -7.21 10.95
N LEU A 158 11.29 -8.19 10.41
CA LEU A 158 9.85 -8.10 10.22
C LEU A 158 9.11 -8.07 11.56
N PHE A 159 9.53 -8.87 12.52
CA PHE A 159 8.93 -8.91 13.86
C PHE A 159 9.14 -7.59 14.59
N ASN A 160 10.30 -6.94 14.46
CA ASN A 160 10.52 -5.62 15.02
C ASN A 160 9.55 -4.58 14.44
N LEU A 161 9.33 -4.58 13.12
CA LEU A 161 8.29 -3.74 12.49
C LEU A 161 6.90 -4.05 13.06
N LEU A 162 6.56 -5.33 13.21
CA LEU A 162 5.27 -5.75 13.77
C LEU A 162 5.10 -5.35 15.24
N ASP A 163 6.18 -5.23 16.01
CA ASP A 163 6.14 -4.74 17.38
C ASP A 163 5.84 -3.23 17.43
N GLU A 164 6.37 -2.44 16.49
CA GLU A 164 5.98 -1.02 16.34
C GLU A 164 4.52 -0.86 15.92
N VAL A 165 4.04 -1.74 15.03
CA VAL A 165 2.64 -1.80 14.63
C VAL A 165 1.77 -2.10 15.86
N GLN A 166 2.15 -3.10 16.65
CA GLN A 166 1.44 -3.50 17.85
C GLN A 166 1.40 -2.37 18.90
N ALA A 167 2.51 -1.66 19.12
CA ALA A 167 2.54 -0.50 20.02
C ALA A 167 1.56 0.60 19.59
N THR A 168 1.42 0.81 18.27
CA THR A 168 0.46 1.80 17.73
C THR A 168 -0.99 1.34 17.88
N ILE A 169 -1.25 0.04 17.65
CA ILE A 169 -2.55 -0.61 17.88
C ILE A 169 -2.97 -0.41 19.33
N GLU A 170 -2.09 -0.67 20.29
CA GLU A 170 -2.36 -0.54 21.73
C GLU A 170 -2.59 0.90 22.17
N ALA A 171 -1.89 1.86 21.56
CA ALA A 171 -2.06 3.28 21.84
C ALA A 171 -3.34 3.89 21.24
N THR A 172 -3.97 3.22 20.28
CA THR A 172 -5.14 3.73 19.54
C THR A 172 -6.44 3.27 20.20
N THR A 173 -7.14 4.19 20.86
CA THR A 173 -8.39 3.90 21.59
C THR A 173 -9.60 4.62 21.01
N GLU A 174 -9.42 5.40 19.94
CA GLU A 174 -10.48 6.16 19.30
C GLU A 174 -11.56 5.22 18.73
N PRO A 175 -12.86 5.39 19.10
CA PRO A 175 -13.93 4.51 18.65
C PRO A 175 -14.02 4.36 17.12
N ASP A 176 -13.80 5.46 16.41
CA ASP A 176 -13.82 5.53 14.94
C ASP A 176 -12.67 4.75 14.26
N LEU A 177 -11.65 4.34 15.03
CA LEU A 177 -10.49 3.59 14.54
C LEU A 177 -10.49 2.12 14.98
N LEU A 178 -11.47 1.66 15.76
CA LEU A 178 -11.47 0.29 16.28
C LEU A 178 -11.52 -0.79 15.17
N ASN A 179 -12.20 -0.51 14.05
CA ASN A 179 -12.20 -1.40 12.89
C ASN A 179 -10.79 -1.47 12.25
N ALA A 180 -10.09 -0.34 12.16
CA ALA A 180 -8.73 -0.27 11.65
C ALA A 180 -7.75 -1.02 12.57
N VAL A 181 -7.87 -0.83 13.89
CA VAL A 181 -7.14 -1.57 14.93
C VAL A 181 -7.34 -3.07 14.77
N ALA A 182 -8.59 -3.53 14.65
CA ALA A 182 -8.90 -4.95 14.48
C ALA A 182 -8.33 -5.54 13.18
N ALA A 183 -8.48 -4.83 12.06
CA ALA A 183 -7.95 -5.25 10.77
C ALA A 183 -6.42 -5.37 10.78
N LEU A 184 -5.72 -4.36 11.32
CA LEU A 184 -4.26 -4.35 11.38
C LEU A 184 -3.71 -5.39 12.37
N THR A 185 -4.42 -5.63 13.48
CA THR A 185 -4.11 -6.72 14.42
C THR A 185 -4.16 -8.07 13.71
N GLN A 186 -5.22 -8.32 12.94
CA GLN A 186 -5.39 -9.59 12.22
C GLN A 186 -4.28 -9.81 11.19
N VAL A 187 -3.98 -8.81 10.36
CA VAL A 187 -2.91 -8.91 9.35
C VAL A 187 -1.55 -9.11 10.01
N SER A 188 -1.25 -8.38 11.08
CA SER A 188 0.03 -8.49 11.81
C SER A 188 0.21 -9.89 12.43
N LYS A 189 -0.86 -10.44 13.03
CA LYS A 189 -0.85 -11.80 13.59
C LYS A 189 -0.65 -12.85 12.50
N SER A 190 -1.36 -12.75 11.38
CA SER A 190 -1.22 -13.65 10.24
C SER A 190 0.21 -13.60 9.68
N LEU A 191 0.78 -12.41 9.48
CA LEU A 191 2.12 -12.24 8.94
C LEU A 191 3.20 -12.83 9.87
N ARG A 192 3.03 -12.66 11.19
CA ARG A 192 3.92 -13.28 12.19
C ARG A 192 3.88 -14.81 12.13
N ALA A 193 2.69 -15.40 11.93
CA ALA A 193 2.52 -16.84 11.82
C ALA A 193 3.03 -17.41 10.48
N LEU A 194 2.98 -16.63 9.40
CA LEU A 194 3.42 -17.05 8.08
C LEU A 194 4.93 -17.33 8.00
N VAL A 195 5.77 -16.53 8.66
CA VAL A 195 7.23 -16.70 8.62
C VAL A 195 7.68 -18.13 8.98
N PRO A 196 7.34 -18.69 10.17
CA PRO A 196 7.73 -20.05 10.50
C PRO A 196 7.02 -21.11 9.63
N ALA A 197 5.79 -20.85 9.19
CA ALA A 197 5.06 -21.78 8.31
C ALA A 197 5.76 -21.93 6.95
N VAL A 198 6.17 -20.82 6.34
CA VAL A 198 6.95 -20.79 5.10
C VAL A 198 8.31 -21.43 5.32
N ALA A 199 9.03 -21.09 6.39
CA ALA A 199 10.33 -21.68 6.70
C ALA A 199 10.27 -23.22 6.83
N GLN A 200 9.18 -23.75 7.40
CA GLN A 200 8.95 -25.18 7.49
C GLN A 200 8.59 -25.81 6.13
N ALA A 201 7.77 -25.12 5.32
CA ALA A 201 7.34 -25.60 4.00
C ALA A 201 8.51 -25.73 2.99
N ILE A 202 9.54 -24.88 3.09
CA ILE A 202 10.75 -24.92 2.25
C ILE A 202 11.41 -26.30 2.24
N LYS A 203 11.36 -27.04 3.35
CA LYS A 203 11.95 -28.38 3.47
C LYS A 203 11.35 -29.38 2.48
N ASN A 204 10.06 -29.20 2.15
CA ASN A 204 9.32 -30.06 1.23
C ASN A 204 9.16 -29.42 -0.15
N THR A 205 9.13 -28.10 -0.23
CA THR A 205 8.88 -27.32 -1.45
C THR A 205 9.86 -26.15 -1.51
N PRO A 206 11.11 -26.36 -1.97
CA PRO A 206 12.17 -25.36 -1.90
C PRO A 206 11.90 -24.05 -2.65
N ASP A 207 11.08 -24.11 -3.69
CA ASP A 207 10.71 -22.97 -4.55
C ASP A 207 9.50 -22.17 -4.03
N LEU A 208 8.80 -22.66 -3.00
CA LEU A 208 7.60 -22.01 -2.45
C LEU A 208 7.79 -20.53 -2.10
N PRO A 209 8.88 -20.09 -1.42
CA PRO A 209 9.09 -18.67 -1.12
C PRO A 209 9.16 -17.78 -2.35
N PHE A 210 9.65 -18.31 -3.48
CA PHE A 210 9.77 -17.57 -4.73
C PHE A 210 8.41 -17.42 -5.41
N GLN A 211 7.55 -18.45 -5.31
CA GLN A 211 6.20 -18.42 -5.84
C GLN A 211 5.31 -17.40 -5.13
N ILE A 212 5.44 -17.29 -3.79
CA ILE A 212 4.63 -16.38 -2.97
C ILE A 212 5.27 -15.00 -2.76
N ALA A 213 6.42 -14.75 -3.38
CA ALA A 213 7.19 -13.54 -3.14
C ALA A 213 6.37 -12.27 -3.41
N PRO A 214 5.63 -12.13 -4.53
CA PRO A 214 4.82 -10.94 -4.81
C PRO A 214 3.77 -10.69 -3.72
N GLU A 215 3.05 -11.72 -3.29
CA GLU A 215 2.02 -11.62 -2.25
C GLU A 215 2.62 -11.20 -0.92
N MET A 216 3.78 -11.76 -0.56
CA MET A 216 4.49 -11.41 0.67
C MET A 216 4.97 -9.96 0.65
N LEU A 217 5.49 -9.47 -0.47
CA LEU A 217 5.85 -8.05 -0.60
C LEU A 217 4.64 -7.14 -0.44
N ARG A 218 3.54 -7.50 -1.10
CA ARG A 218 2.30 -6.73 -1.06
C ARG A 218 1.69 -6.72 0.34
N LEU A 219 1.73 -7.84 1.08
CA LEU A 219 1.31 -7.93 2.47
C LEU A 219 2.14 -7.04 3.40
N VAL A 220 3.48 -7.16 3.34
CA VAL A 220 4.37 -6.32 4.18
C VAL A 220 4.14 -4.84 3.88
N GLY A 221 3.99 -4.48 2.60
CA GLY A 221 3.68 -3.11 2.18
C GLY A 221 2.36 -2.59 2.74
N HIS A 222 1.29 -3.39 2.68
CA HIS A 222 0.02 -3.02 3.28
C HIS A 222 0.08 -2.90 4.80
N THR A 223 0.84 -3.76 5.48
CA THR A 223 1.05 -3.68 6.93
C THR A 223 1.79 -2.40 7.30
N ALA A 224 2.89 -2.07 6.63
CA ALA A 224 3.66 -0.85 6.89
C ALA A 224 2.83 0.41 6.60
N MET A 225 2.14 0.46 5.46
CA MET A 225 1.32 1.61 5.10
C MET A 225 0.06 1.74 5.96
N GLY A 226 -0.57 0.63 6.32
CA GLY A 226 -1.70 0.59 7.25
C GLY A 226 -1.30 1.08 8.64
N TRP A 227 -0.14 0.67 9.14
CA TRP A 227 0.43 1.19 10.38
C TRP A 227 0.63 2.71 10.34
N LEU A 228 1.23 3.24 9.29
CA LEU A 228 1.42 4.69 9.16
C LEU A 228 0.09 5.45 9.03
N TRP A 229 -0.91 4.87 8.37
CA TRP A 229 -2.26 5.43 8.33
C TRP A 229 -2.94 5.43 9.70
N LEU A 230 -2.81 4.35 10.48
CA LEU A 230 -3.33 4.28 11.84
C LEU A 230 -2.66 5.33 12.73
N LYS A 231 -1.33 5.41 12.68
CA LYS A 231 -0.53 6.41 13.41
C LYS A 231 -0.95 7.84 13.05
N ALA A 232 -1.10 8.13 11.76
CA ALA A 232 -1.53 9.45 11.29
C ALA A 232 -2.95 9.79 11.73
N ALA A 233 -3.88 8.83 11.66
CA ALA A 233 -5.27 9.04 12.09
C ALA A 233 -5.36 9.28 13.59
N HIS A 234 -4.66 8.47 14.40
CA HIS A 234 -4.58 8.65 15.84
C HIS A 234 -4.08 10.05 16.23
N ILE A 235 -3.01 10.53 15.58
CA ILE A 235 -2.52 11.91 15.77
C ILE A 235 -3.56 12.94 15.30
N ALA A 236 -4.22 12.68 14.17
CA ALA A 236 -5.21 13.60 13.62
C ALA A 236 -6.44 13.77 14.52
N PHE A 237 -6.91 12.70 15.18
CA PHE A 237 -7.99 12.80 16.17
C PHE A 237 -7.64 13.71 17.33
N LYS A 238 -6.41 13.62 17.85
CA LYS A 238 -5.93 14.46 18.96
C LYS A 238 -5.81 15.95 18.59
N ASN A 239 -5.56 16.24 17.31
CA ASN A 239 -5.29 17.59 16.83
C ASN A 239 -6.45 18.17 15.98
N LYS A 240 -7.59 17.48 15.94
CA LYS A 240 -8.72 17.79 15.04
C LYS A 240 -9.15 19.25 15.06
N GLU A 241 -9.12 19.89 16.23
CA GLU A 241 -9.56 21.27 16.41
C GLU A 241 -8.53 22.32 15.95
N ILE A 242 -7.26 21.94 15.73
CA ILE A 242 -6.19 22.87 15.33
C ILE A 242 -6.34 23.28 13.86
N ASP A 243 -6.57 22.31 12.98
CA ASP A 243 -6.87 22.51 11.56
C ASP A 243 -7.92 21.48 11.14
N PRO A 244 -9.22 21.77 11.40
CA PRO A 244 -10.28 20.81 11.13
C PRO A 244 -10.32 20.30 9.69
N PRO A 245 -10.18 21.14 8.63
CA PRO A 245 -10.12 20.65 7.26
C PRO A 245 -9.00 19.62 7.01
N PHE A 246 -7.78 19.90 7.46
CA PHE A 246 -6.64 19.00 7.25
C PHE A 246 -6.79 17.68 8.02
N TYR A 247 -7.07 17.76 9.33
CA TYR A 247 -7.11 16.57 10.18
C TYR A 247 -8.33 15.69 9.89
N ASN A 248 -9.50 16.27 9.57
CA ASN A 248 -10.64 15.49 9.09
C ASN A 248 -10.31 14.79 7.75
N SER A 249 -9.58 15.44 6.84
CA SER A 249 -9.15 14.80 5.60
C SER A 249 -8.25 13.59 5.86
N LYS A 250 -7.32 13.69 6.83
CA LYS A 250 -6.47 12.57 7.23
C LYS A 250 -7.24 11.42 7.84
N ILE A 251 -8.16 11.70 8.76
CA ILE A 251 -9.03 10.69 9.37
C ILE A 251 -9.84 9.96 8.30
N ASN A 252 -10.52 10.69 7.43
CA ASN A 252 -11.37 10.11 6.38
C ASN A 252 -10.56 9.27 5.38
N THR A 253 -9.34 9.70 5.06
CA THR A 253 -8.46 8.95 4.13
C THR A 253 -7.95 7.67 4.77
N ALA A 254 -7.60 7.71 6.07
CA ALA A 254 -7.22 6.52 6.81
C ALA A 254 -8.39 5.51 6.86
N GLN A 255 -9.59 5.96 7.22
CA GLN A 255 -10.79 5.11 7.22
C GLN A 255 -11.03 4.48 5.83
N TYR A 256 -10.95 5.28 4.76
CA TYR A 256 -11.07 4.77 3.40
C TYR A 256 -10.00 3.70 3.09
N TYR A 257 -8.75 3.90 3.51
CA TYR A 257 -7.69 2.92 3.32
C TYR A 257 -8.02 1.60 4.03
N PHE A 258 -8.49 1.64 5.27
CA PHE A 258 -8.85 0.44 6.03
C PHE A 258 -10.11 -0.26 5.49
N ASP A 259 -11.09 0.48 5.00
CA ASP A 259 -12.36 -0.07 4.53
C ASP A 259 -12.29 -0.62 3.09
N PHE A 260 -11.50 0.01 2.21
CA PHE A 260 -11.56 -0.25 0.78
C PHE A 260 -10.23 -0.66 0.13
N ILE A 261 -9.09 -0.46 0.80
CA ILE A 261 -7.76 -0.82 0.26
C ILE A 261 -7.17 -2.01 1.01
N LEU A 262 -7.03 -1.91 2.34
CA LEU A 262 -6.44 -2.96 3.17
C LEU A 262 -7.12 -4.34 3.03
N PRO A 263 -8.42 -4.47 2.69
CA PRO A 263 -9.02 -5.77 2.43
C PRO A 263 -8.33 -6.64 1.38
N GLU A 264 -7.50 -6.05 0.49
CA GLU A 264 -6.60 -6.77 -0.43
C GLU A 264 -5.77 -7.83 0.32
N THR A 265 -5.32 -7.53 1.55
CA THR A 265 -4.56 -8.45 2.40
C THR A 265 -5.26 -9.78 2.65
N ARG A 266 -6.60 -9.82 2.69
CA ARG A 266 -7.34 -11.08 2.86
C ARG A 266 -7.20 -12.00 1.65
N GLN A 267 -7.22 -11.42 0.45
CA GLN A 267 -6.98 -12.17 -0.79
C GLN A 267 -5.54 -12.67 -0.84
N LEU A 268 -4.57 -11.81 -0.52
CA LEU A 268 -3.15 -12.17 -0.54
C LEU A 268 -2.84 -13.33 0.43
N LEU A 269 -3.36 -13.26 1.66
CA LEU A 269 -3.25 -14.33 2.65
C LEU A 269 -3.86 -15.64 2.13
N GLN A 270 -5.05 -15.58 1.53
CA GLN A 270 -5.71 -16.75 0.97
C GLN A 270 -4.87 -17.41 -0.14
N VAL A 271 -4.20 -16.63 -1.00
CA VAL A 271 -3.29 -17.15 -2.03
C VAL A 271 -2.12 -17.89 -1.39
N ILE A 272 -1.45 -17.27 -0.42
CA ILE A 272 -0.31 -17.89 0.30
C ILE A 272 -0.75 -19.18 1.00
N ASP A 273 -1.90 -19.17 1.65
CA ASP A 273 -2.44 -20.34 2.35
C ASP A 273 -2.66 -21.51 1.38
N GLN A 274 -3.11 -21.25 0.13
CA GLN A 274 -3.21 -22.31 -0.88
C GLN A 274 -1.85 -22.90 -1.24
N HIS A 275 -0.81 -22.07 -1.43
CA HIS A 275 0.55 -22.58 -1.70
C HIS A 275 1.05 -23.47 -0.54
N LEU A 276 0.79 -23.08 0.71
CA LEU A 276 1.15 -23.86 1.88
C LEU A 276 0.37 -25.20 1.94
N ILE A 277 -0.93 -25.19 1.64
CA ILE A 277 -1.76 -26.41 1.56
C ILE A 277 -1.24 -27.36 0.47
N HIS A 278 -0.92 -26.84 -0.72
CA HIS A 278 -0.37 -27.64 -1.81
C HIS A 278 0.97 -28.26 -1.45
N SER A 279 1.87 -27.49 -0.82
CA SER A 279 3.14 -27.98 -0.29
C SER A 279 2.96 -29.12 0.71
N GLN A 280 2.03 -28.98 1.66
CA GLN A 280 1.72 -30.04 2.65
C GLN A 280 1.18 -31.32 1.99
N GLN A 281 0.45 -31.19 0.88
CA GLN A 281 -0.11 -32.31 0.12
C GLN A 281 0.88 -32.90 -0.90
N GLY A 282 2.08 -32.35 -1.04
CA GLY A 282 3.04 -32.75 -2.06
C GLY A 282 2.57 -32.48 -3.50
N ARG A 283 1.64 -31.53 -3.69
CA ARG A 283 1.09 -31.16 -4.99
C ARG A 283 1.92 -30.03 -5.59
N SER A 284 2.38 -30.21 -6.83
CA SER A 284 3.03 -29.14 -7.58
C SER A 284 2.04 -28.02 -7.90
N THR A 285 2.47 -26.79 -7.66
CA THR A 285 1.84 -25.54 -8.10
C THR A 285 2.51 -24.98 -9.35
N ASN A 286 3.54 -25.65 -9.88
CA ASN A 286 4.15 -25.30 -11.15
C ASN A 286 3.27 -25.81 -12.31
N TYR A 287 2.28 -24.99 -12.69
CA TYR A 287 1.42 -25.27 -13.83
C TYR A 287 2.09 -24.93 -15.17
N MET A 288 3.27 -24.28 -15.19
CA MET A 288 3.99 -24.00 -16.44
C MET A 288 4.47 -25.29 -17.12
N ASP A 289 4.63 -26.37 -16.38
CA ASP A 289 4.92 -27.70 -16.94
C ASP A 289 3.80 -28.20 -17.87
N SER A 290 2.59 -27.63 -17.79
CA SER A 290 1.49 -27.92 -18.72
C SER A 290 1.49 -27.06 -19.99
N LEU A 291 2.34 -26.04 -20.05
CA LEU A 291 2.48 -25.09 -21.16
C LEU A 291 3.77 -25.30 -21.98
N MET A 292 4.67 -26.17 -21.54
CA MET A 292 5.91 -26.57 -22.22
C MET A 292 5.77 -27.95 -22.85
#